data_AF-A0A2H0B6U4-F1
#
_entry.id   AF-A0A2H0B6U4-F1
#
_cell.length_a   1.000
_cell.length_b   1.000
_cell.length_c   1.000
_cell.angle_alpha   90.00
_cell.angle_beta   90.00
_cell.angle_gamma   90.00
#
_symmetry.space_group_name_H-M   'P 1'
#
loop_
_entity.id
_entity.type
_entity.pdbx_description
1 polymer ?
#
loop_
_entity_poly.entity_id
_entity_poly.type
_entity_poly.pdbx_seq_one_letter_code
_entity_poly.pdbx_strand_id
1 'polypeptide(L)'
;MLNIVKQLVSVAPRYGINEIKAVQIICQLLENNHIVYEKQMFNSAVPQILEAKLQADGKEIPCIGSSLVSGEIKDGSYLISSLGYVGEKHPYNICYSPITDEISVVDIHRDEPSVTISRKDIIKIVMA
;
A
#
# COMPACT_ATOMS: atom_id res chain seq x y z
N MET A 1 13.90 -12.88 -16.53
CA MET A 1 12.62 -12.55 -15.85
C MET A 1 12.75 -12.54 -14.33
N LEU A 2 13.30 -13.57 -13.69
CA LEU A 2 13.40 -13.61 -12.22
C LEU A 2 14.27 -12.47 -11.61
N ASN A 3 15.33 -12.04 -12.30
CA ASN A 3 16.26 -11.04 -11.77
C ASN A 3 15.67 -9.63 -11.71
N ILE A 4 14.94 -9.20 -12.76
CA ILE A 4 14.30 -7.89 -12.79
C ILE A 4 13.23 -7.77 -11.70
N VAL A 5 12.45 -8.83 -11.47
CA VAL A 5 11.44 -8.87 -10.41
C VAL A 5 12.10 -8.67 -9.04
N LYS A 6 13.24 -9.35 -8.76
CA LYS A 6 13.98 -9.16 -7.51
C LYS A 6 14.46 -7.72 -7.32
N GLN A 7 14.99 -7.10 -8.37
CA GLN A 7 15.42 -5.70 -8.32
C GLN A 7 14.24 -4.75 -8.06
N LEU A 8 13.12 -4.92 -8.75
CA LEU A 8 11.91 -4.11 -8.54
C LEU A 8 11.27 -4.33 -7.16
N VAL A 9 11.40 -5.52 -6.58
CA VAL A 9 10.93 -5.83 -5.22
C VAL A 9 11.84 -5.19 -4.18
N SER A 10 13.16 -5.11 -4.40
CA SER A 10 14.10 -4.46 -3.47
C SER A 10 13.88 -2.95 -3.28
N VAL A 11 13.09 -2.32 -4.17
CA VAL A 11 12.68 -0.92 -4.08
C VAL A 11 11.19 -0.77 -3.76
N ALA A 12 10.54 -1.80 -3.22
CA ALA A 12 9.16 -1.71 -2.76
C ALA A 12 9.07 -0.96 -1.40
N PRO A 13 7.96 -0.24 -1.13
CA PRO A 13 6.92 0.14 -2.08
C PRO A 13 7.45 1.19 -3.07
N ARG A 14 6.99 1.10 -4.33
CA ARG A 14 7.48 1.91 -5.46
C ARG A 14 6.69 3.21 -5.60
N TYR A 15 6.63 4.00 -4.54
CA TYR A 15 6.01 5.32 -4.53
C TYR A 15 7.07 6.40 -4.29
N GLY A 16 6.88 7.59 -4.86
CA GLY A 16 7.78 8.73 -4.68
C GLY A 16 9.23 8.43 -5.09
N ILE A 17 10.18 8.58 -4.17
CA ILE A 17 11.61 8.38 -4.50
C ILE A 17 11.95 6.97 -4.98
N ASN A 18 11.21 5.95 -4.51
CA ASN A 18 11.44 4.57 -4.92
C ASN A 18 10.86 4.27 -6.30
N GLU A 19 9.87 5.03 -6.75
CA GLU A 19 9.38 4.99 -8.14
C GLU A 19 10.49 5.42 -9.10
N ILE A 20 11.21 6.51 -8.79
CA ILE A 20 12.35 6.98 -9.58
C ILE A 20 13.44 5.90 -9.67
N LYS A 21 13.74 5.20 -8.57
CA LYS A 21 14.68 4.07 -8.59
C LYS A 21 14.18 2.91 -9.45
N ALA A 22 12.88 2.62 -9.41
CA ALA A 22 12.28 1.59 -10.26
C ALA A 22 12.38 1.95 -11.75
N VAL A 23 12.17 3.23 -12.10
CA VAL A 23 12.38 3.73 -13.47
C VAL A 23 13.83 3.50 -13.91
N GLN A 24 14.82 3.81 -13.08
CA GLN A 24 16.23 3.57 -13.39
C GLN A 24 16.52 2.09 -13.67
N ILE A 25 15.97 1.18 -12.84
CA ILE A 25 16.08 -0.27 -13.04
C ILE A 25 15.48 -0.70 -14.39
N ILE A 26 14.31 -0.16 -14.76
CA ILE A 26 13.64 -0.47 -16.04
C ILE A 26 14.43 0.09 -17.23
N CYS A 27 14.89 1.34 -17.16
CA CYS A 27 15.70 1.96 -18.21
C CYS A 27 16.97 1.16 -18.48
N GLN A 28 17.70 0.78 -17.42
CA GLN A 28 18.92 -0.03 -17.55
C GLN A 28 18.63 -1.38 -18.21
N LEU A 29 17.48 -2.01 -17.90
CA LEU A 29 17.09 -3.26 -18.55
C LEU A 29 16.86 -3.04 -20.05
N LEU A 30 16.12 -2.00 -20.44
CA LEU A 30 15.83 -1.71 -21.85
C LEU A 30 17.12 -1.40 -22.63
N GLU A 31 18.01 -0.60 -22.05
CA GLU A 31 19.32 -0.25 -22.62
C GLU A 31 20.18 -1.50 -22.84
N ASN A 32 20.26 -2.38 -21.85
CA ASN A 32 21.02 -3.63 -21.94
C ASN A 32 20.48 -4.61 -23.00
N ASN A 33 19.21 -4.44 -23.41
CA ASN A 33 18.58 -5.25 -24.46
C ASN A 33 18.48 -4.49 -25.79
N HIS A 34 19.12 -3.31 -25.91
CA HIS A 34 19.07 -2.47 -27.11
C HIS A 34 17.65 -2.11 -27.56
N ILE A 35 16.72 -2.00 -26.62
CA ILE A 35 15.34 -1.60 -26.90
C ILE A 35 15.27 -0.08 -26.92
N VAL A 36 14.78 0.49 -28.02
CA VAL A 36 14.56 1.94 -28.16
C VAL A 36 13.32 2.34 -27.36
N TYR A 37 13.43 3.42 -26.58
CA TYR A 37 12.34 3.94 -25.76
C TYR A 37 12.46 5.45 -25.58
N GLU A 38 11.35 6.09 -25.21
CA GLU A 38 11.29 7.50 -24.84
C GLU A 38 10.87 7.64 -23.38
N LYS A 39 11.44 8.62 -22.67
CA LYS A 39 11.03 8.95 -21.31
C LYS A 39 9.99 10.06 -21.37
N GLN A 40 8.77 9.76 -20.94
CA GLN A 40 7.74 10.76 -20.74
C GLN A 40 7.69 11.17 -19.27
N MET A 41 7.91 12.45 -19.00
CA MET A 41 7.85 13.02 -17.66
C MET A 41 6.55 13.82 -17.50
N PHE A 42 5.93 13.72 -16.33
CA PHE A 42 4.78 14.53 -15.95
C PHE A 42 4.92 14.97 -14.49
N ASN A 43 4.33 16.11 -14.16
CA ASN A 43 4.29 16.56 -12.78
C ASN A 43 3.31 15.71 -11.99
N SER A 44 3.76 15.19 -10.86
CA SER A 44 2.94 14.43 -9.93
C SER A 44 3.33 14.79 -8.51
N ALA A 45 2.39 14.61 -7.58
CA ALA A 45 2.62 14.71 -6.15
C ALA A 45 1.94 13.52 -5.48
N VAL A 46 2.67 12.83 -4.62
CA VAL A 46 2.13 11.73 -3.80
C VAL A 46 2.18 12.18 -2.35
N PRO A 47 1.07 12.12 -1.60
CA PRO A 47 1.07 12.39 -0.17
C PRO A 47 2.11 11.53 0.55
N GLN A 48 2.82 12.15 1.47
CA GLN A 48 3.70 11.43 2.38
C GLN A 48 2.88 10.99 3.59
N ILE A 49 2.87 9.69 3.88
CA ILE A 49 2.34 9.18 5.14
C ILE A 49 3.29 9.62 6.26
N LEU A 50 2.84 10.55 7.09
CA LEU A 50 3.61 11.06 8.23
C LEU A 50 3.44 10.14 9.46
N GLU A 51 2.23 9.65 9.66
CA GLU A 51 1.88 8.76 10.78
C GLU A 51 0.74 7.84 10.35
N ALA A 52 0.77 6.61 10.84
CA ALA A 52 -0.34 5.66 10.78
C ALA A 52 -0.32 4.87 12.09
N LYS A 53 -1.43 4.91 12.82
CA LYS A 53 -1.57 4.23 14.11
C LYS A 53 -2.94 3.59 14.19
N LEU A 54 -2.96 2.36 14.69
CA LEU A 54 -4.19 1.64 15.00
C LEU A 54 -4.10 1.10 16.42
N GLN A 55 -5.15 1.31 17.19
CA GLN A 55 -5.24 0.83 18.57
C GLN A 55 -6.61 0.17 18.77
N ALA A 56 -6.61 -1.00 19.41
CA ALA A 56 -7.81 -1.72 19.82
C ALA A 56 -7.65 -2.14 21.29
N ASP A 57 -8.62 -1.83 22.14
CA ASP A 57 -8.56 -2.08 23.60
C ASP A 57 -7.26 -1.62 24.29
N GLY A 58 -6.80 -0.43 23.93
CA GLY A 58 -5.56 0.11 24.48
C GLY A 58 -4.28 -0.55 23.94
N LYS A 59 -4.38 -1.55 23.06
CA LYS A 59 -3.23 -2.23 22.44
C LYS A 59 -2.97 -1.72 21.04
N GLU A 60 -1.72 -1.37 20.77
CA GLU A 60 -1.30 -0.96 19.43
C GLU A 60 -1.23 -2.17 18.49
N ILE A 61 -1.77 -1.99 17.28
CA ILE A 61 -1.72 -2.98 16.21
C ILE A 61 -0.79 -2.44 15.13
N PRO A 62 0.27 -3.19 14.76
CA PRO A 62 1.15 -2.80 13.66
C PRO A 62 0.36 -2.55 12.38
N CYS A 63 0.52 -1.36 11.81
CA CYS A 63 -0.19 -0.96 10.60
C CYS A 63 0.67 -0.02 9.74
N ILE A 64 0.28 0.15 8.48
CA ILE A 64 0.82 1.17 7.57
C ILE A 64 -0.32 1.97 6.95
N GLY A 65 -0.08 3.25 6.68
CA GLY A 65 -1.07 4.11 6.03
C GLY A 65 -1.32 3.66 4.60
N SER A 66 -2.59 3.62 4.20
CA SER A 66 -3.03 3.19 2.87
C SER A 66 -4.02 4.16 2.24
N SER A 67 -4.01 5.44 2.65
CA SER A 67 -4.88 6.48 2.09
C SER A 67 -4.13 7.73 1.65
N LEU A 68 -4.78 8.54 0.82
CA LEU A 68 -4.31 9.87 0.42
C LEU A 68 -4.79 10.99 1.35
N VAL A 69 -5.66 10.66 2.30
CA VAL A 69 -6.22 11.60 3.28
C VAL A 69 -5.94 11.14 4.71
N SER A 70 -5.84 12.10 5.61
CA SER A 70 -5.76 11.88 7.06
C SER A 70 -7.15 11.85 7.69
N GLY A 71 -7.27 11.21 8.84
CA GLY A 71 -8.51 11.15 9.60
C GLY A 71 -8.49 10.05 10.64
N GLU A 72 -9.66 9.80 11.23
CA GLU A 72 -9.85 8.83 12.30
C GLU A 72 -10.72 7.67 11.81
N ILE A 73 -10.32 6.46 12.19
CA ILE A 73 -11.10 5.24 12.00
C ILE A 73 -11.82 4.97 13.32
N LYS A 74 -13.16 4.92 13.27
CA LYS A 74 -13.97 4.94 14.49
C LYS A 74 -13.97 3.63 15.26
N ASP A 75 -14.05 2.51 14.56
CA ASP A 75 -14.20 1.20 15.20
C ASP A 75 -13.82 0.05 14.25
N GLY A 76 -13.87 -1.19 14.77
CA GLY A 76 -13.51 -2.40 14.04
C GLY A 76 -14.51 -2.85 12.97
N SER A 77 -15.71 -2.25 12.88
CA SER A 77 -16.68 -2.57 11.82
C SER A 77 -16.18 -2.16 10.43
N TYR A 78 -15.11 -1.37 10.40
CA TYR A 78 -14.41 -0.90 9.21
C TYR A 78 -13.37 -1.90 8.65
N LEU A 79 -13.30 -3.12 9.19
CA LEU A 79 -12.38 -4.16 8.73
C LEU A 79 -12.85 -4.84 7.43
N ILE A 80 -11.98 -4.86 6.42
CA ILE A 80 -12.25 -5.49 5.14
C ILE A 80 -11.03 -6.20 4.55
N SER A 81 -11.30 -7.29 3.82
CA SER A 81 -10.27 -7.90 2.98
C SER A 81 -10.00 -7.00 1.78
N SER A 82 -8.74 -6.67 1.54
CA SER A 82 -8.32 -5.82 0.41
C SER A 82 -8.51 -6.49 -0.96
N LEU A 83 -8.98 -7.73 -1.00
CA LEU A 83 -9.31 -8.47 -2.21
C LEU A 83 -10.83 -8.57 -2.35
N GLY A 84 -11.38 -8.01 -3.43
CA GLY A 84 -12.77 -8.24 -3.85
C GLY A 84 -13.77 -7.11 -3.59
N TYR A 85 -13.34 -5.93 -3.12
CA TYR A 85 -14.22 -4.77 -3.04
C TYR A 85 -14.23 -3.96 -4.36
N VAL A 86 -15.40 -3.79 -4.97
CA VAL A 86 -15.59 -3.07 -6.25
C VAL A 86 -16.75 -2.06 -6.18
N GLY A 87 -17.18 -1.69 -4.96
CA GLY A 87 -18.34 -0.82 -4.73
C GLY A 87 -18.02 0.69 -4.84
N GLU A 88 -19.04 1.51 -5.15
CA GLU A 88 -18.91 2.96 -5.38
C GLU A 88 -18.71 3.81 -4.11
N LYS A 89 -19.18 3.33 -2.96
CA LYS A 89 -18.92 3.95 -1.66
C LYS A 89 -17.92 3.07 -0.95
N HIS A 90 -16.89 3.59 -0.30
CA HIS A 90 -16.10 2.81 0.63
C HIS A 90 -16.67 3.09 2.04
N PRO A 91 -17.21 2.09 2.75
CA PRO A 91 -17.59 2.29 4.15
C PRO A 91 -16.49 1.83 5.10
N TYR A 92 -15.34 1.38 4.59
CA TYR A 92 -14.43 0.48 5.29
C TYR A 92 -12.98 0.83 4.95
N ASN A 93 -12.13 0.92 5.96
CA ASN A 93 -10.81 1.52 5.84
C ASN A 93 -9.74 0.89 6.75
N ILE A 94 -10.01 -0.28 7.33
CA ILE A 94 -8.99 -1.17 7.89
C ILE A 94 -8.82 -2.35 6.95
N CYS A 95 -7.66 -2.45 6.32
CA CYS A 95 -7.41 -3.35 5.21
C CYS A 95 -6.47 -4.50 5.61
N TYR A 96 -6.66 -5.67 5.01
CA TYR A 96 -5.70 -6.78 5.10
C TYR A 96 -5.68 -7.63 3.84
N SER A 97 -4.54 -8.24 3.55
CA SER A 97 -4.44 -9.24 2.49
C SER A 97 -4.85 -10.62 3.01
N PRO A 98 -5.81 -11.34 2.39
CA PRO A 98 -6.22 -12.67 2.82
C PRO A 98 -5.19 -13.76 2.47
N ILE A 99 -4.18 -13.44 1.64
CA ILE A 99 -3.22 -14.40 1.09
C ILE A 99 -1.84 -14.37 1.78
N THR A 100 -1.59 -13.41 2.68
CA THR A 100 -0.31 -13.30 3.40
C THR A 100 -0.50 -12.74 4.81
N ASP A 101 0.39 -13.13 5.72
CA ASP A 101 0.47 -12.56 7.08
C ASP A 101 1.41 -11.35 7.16
N GLU A 102 2.04 -10.96 6.05
CA GLU A 102 2.74 -9.68 5.96
C GLU A 102 1.77 -8.53 5.76
N ILE A 103 2.14 -7.33 6.21
CA ILE A 103 1.34 -6.12 5.94
C ILE A 103 1.51 -5.77 4.45
N SER A 104 0.45 -5.91 3.68
CA SER A 104 0.47 -5.76 2.22
C SER A 104 -0.63 -4.81 1.75
N VAL A 105 -0.22 -3.60 1.34
CA VAL A 105 -1.12 -2.61 0.74
C VAL A 105 -1.49 -3.07 -0.67
N VAL A 106 -2.73 -3.51 -0.85
CA VAL A 106 -3.26 -3.90 -2.16
C VAL A 106 -3.80 -2.69 -2.93
N ASP A 107 -4.35 -1.71 -2.21
CA ASP A 107 -4.95 -0.51 -2.79
C ASP A 107 -4.70 0.73 -1.91
N ILE A 108 -4.80 1.91 -2.51
CA ILE A 108 -4.70 3.20 -1.83
C ILE A 108 -6.05 3.92 -1.87
N HIS A 109 -6.65 4.13 -0.70
CA HIS A 109 -7.93 4.81 -0.55
C HIS A 109 -7.80 6.32 -0.75
N ARG A 110 -8.56 6.85 -1.71
CA ARG A 110 -8.47 8.27 -2.08
C ARG A 110 -9.17 9.20 -1.10
N ASP A 111 -10.39 8.85 -0.71
CA ASP A 111 -11.32 9.79 -0.08
C ASP A 111 -11.58 9.50 1.41
N GLU A 112 -11.03 8.41 1.94
CA GLU A 112 -11.22 7.96 3.31
C GLU A 112 -9.90 7.63 4.00
N PRO A 113 -9.74 7.98 5.30
CA PRO A 113 -8.54 7.65 6.04
C PRO A 113 -8.45 6.14 6.18
N SER A 114 -7.32 5.50 5.83
CA SER A 114 -7.22 4.05 5.90
C SER A 114 -5.86 3.55 6.36
N VAL A 115 -5.87 2.37 6.98
CA VAL A 115 -4.67 1.65 7.39
C VAL A 115 -4.73 0.20 6.91
N THR A 116 -3.57 -0.37 6.63
CA THR A 116 -3.41 -1.78 6.32
C THR A 116 -2.71 -2.50 7.46
N ILE A 117 -3.22 -3.66 7.84
CA ILE A 117 -2.72 -4.53 8.91
C ILE A 117 -2.32 -5.91 8.38
N SER A 118 -1.68 -6.70 9.24
CA SER A 118 -1.44 -8.12 8.99
C SER A 118 -2.72 -8.93 9.15
N ARG A 119 -2.91 -9.95 8.31
CA ARG A 119 -4.02 -10.91 8.43
C ARG A 119 -4.10 -11.57 9.81
N LYS A 120 -2.96 -11.87 10.45
CA LYS A 120 -2.95 -12.50 11.78
C LYS A 120 -3.49 -11.59 12.89
N ASP A 121 -3.49 -10.29 12.65
CA ASP A 121 -3.91 -9.28 13.63
C ASP A 121 -5.41 -8.94 13.52
N ILE A 122 -6.12 -9.47 12.53
CA ILE A 122 -7.59 -9.35 12.38
C ILE A 122 -8.31 -9.69 13.68
N ILE A 123 -7.89 -10.78 14.33
CA ILE A 123 -8.55 -11.28 15.55
C ILE A 123 -8.50 -10.23 16.68
N LYS A 124 -7.47 -9.38 16.71
CA LYS A 124 -7.33 -8.32 17.70
C LYS A 124 -8.33 -7.18 17.50
N ILE A 125 -8.86 -7.04 16.29
CA ILE A 125 -9.85 -6.01 15.93
C ILE A 125 -11.26 -6.55 16.13
N VAL A 126 -11.51 -7.79 15.72
CA VAL A 126 -12.85 -8.41 15.81
C VAL A 126 -13.25 -8.71 17.26
N MET A 127 -12.28 -8.90 18.16
CA MET A 127 -12.52 -9.19 19.58
C MET A 127 -12.52 -7.97 20.49
N ALA A 128 -12.24 -6.77 19.95
CA ALA A 128 -12.28 -5.50 20.68
C ALA A 128 -13.66 -4.86 20.55
#